data_AF-A0A0R2HT37-F1
#
_entry.id   AF-A0A0R2HT37-F1
#
_cell.length_a   1.000
_cell.length_b   1.000
_cell.length_c   1.000
_cell.angle_alpha   90.00
_cell.angle_beta   90.00
_cell.angle_gamma   90.00
#
_symmetry.space_group_name_H-M   'P 1'
#
loop_
_entity.id
_entity.type
_entity.pdbx_description
1 polymer ?
#
loop_
_entity_poly.entity_id
_entity_poly.type
_entity_poly.pdbx_seq_one_letter_code
_entity_poly.pdbx_strand_id
1 'polypeptide(L)'
;MHKIPSTAFAKAGIYEKEKVDYIKKCFTPMRVSINDQIFPRSQKNSDKESHKIGREIFGLATPETIEFNDTEIRVIDKDKKVVETTKATDVQYIQFGVIRRMTTYMWSPGFYYELTMTLGTSSGNYYLLNGDFAVYEQLKAWGEKQNIEIEDPFELASITTDAHVFGAGDPSTWGTLLDKTFITKVAKVADLNYPEEV
;
A
#
# COMPACT_ATOMS: atom_id res chain seq x y z
N MET A 1 -5.13 12.96 11.86
CA MET A 1 -4.78 11.54 11.67
C MET A 1 -5.99 10.68 11.88
N HIS A 2 -6.45 10.09 10.80
CA HIS A 2 -7.62 9.24 10.78
C HIS A 2 -7.29 7.85 11.36
N LYS A 3 -8.28 7.26 12.05
CA LYS A 3 -8.13 5.93 12.63
C LYS A 3 -8.40 4.87 11.56
N ILE A 4 -7.39 4.10 11.21
CA ILE A 4 -7.55 2.94 10.33
C ILE A 4 -8.12 1.77 11.16
N PRO A 5 -9.22 1.14 10.73
CA PRO A 5 -9.81 0.02 11.46
C PRO A 5 -8.88 -1.20 11.42
N SER A 6 -8.82 -1.96 12.51
CA SER A 6 -7.97 -3.16 12.60
C SER A 6 -8.33 -4.22 11.56
N THR A 7 -9.60 -4.25 11.11
CA THR A 7 -10.07 -5.11 10.01
C THR A 7 -9.35 -4.84 8.71
N ALA A 8 -8.86 -3.62 8.47
CA ALA A 8 -8.08 -3.29 7.28
C ALA A 8 -6.75 -4.04 7.20
N PHE A 9 -6.20 -4.40 8.36
CA PHE A 9 -4.94 -5.14 8.52
C PHE A 9 -5.14 -6.65 8.66
N ALA A 10 -6.38 -7.12 8.81
CA ALA A 10 -6.67 -8.55 8.93
C ALA A 10 -6.31 -9.27 7.62
N LYS A 11 -5.79 -10.49 7.73
CA LYS A 11 -5.62 -11.36 6.56
C LYS A 11 -6.99 -11.63 5.96
N ALA A 12 -7.29 -11.01 4.84
CA ALA A 12 -8.53 -11.24 4.13
C ALA A 12 -8.49 -12.62 3.45
N GLY A 13 -9.04 -13.61 4.15
CA GLY A 13 -9.57 -14.83 3.56
C GLY A 13 -11.08 -14.67 3.43
N ILE A 14 -11.56 -13.85 2.50
CA ILE A 14 -13.00 -13.64 2.34
C ILE A 14 -13.35 -13.63 0.86
N TYR A 15 -14.13 -14.64 0.49
CA TYR A 15 -14.72 -14.88 -0.82
C TYR A 15 -15.84 -13.87 -1.08
N GLU A 16 -15.48 -12.60 -1.30
CA GLU A 16 -16.47 -11.59 -1.66
C GLU A 16 -16.71 -11.56 -3.17
N LYS A 17 -17.97 -11.67 -3.58
CA LYS A 17 -18.39 -11.65 -5.00
C LYS A 17 -18.20 -10.28 -5.66
N GLU A 18 -18.10 -9.20 -4.87
CA GLU A 18 -18.04 -7.84 -5.39
C GLU A 18 -16.60 -7.34 -5.44
N LYS A 19 -16.18 -6.96 -6.66
CA LYS A 19 -14.78 -6.65 -6.98
C LYS A 19 -14.22 -5.51 -6.14
N VAL A 20 -15.01 -4.48 -5.84
CA VAL A 20 -14.51 -3.22 -5.24
C VAL A 20 -14.60 -3.21 -3.72
N ASP A 21 -15.54 -3.96 -3.15
CA ASP A 21 -15.74 -4.05 -1.70
C ASP A 21 -14.49 -4.51 -0.94
N TYR A 22 -13.70 -5.36 -1.59
CA TYR A 22 -12.48 -5.90 -1.00
C TYR A 22 -11.43 -4.82 -0.70
N ILE A 23 -11.22 -3.90 -1.66
CA ILE A 23 -10.28 -2.77 -1.47
C ILE A 23 -10.82 -1.74 -0.47
N LYS A 24 -12.12 -1.78 -0.15
CA LYS A 24 -12.74 -0.95 0.88
C LYS A 24 -12.72 -1.55 2.29
N LYS A 25 -12.37 -2.84 2.41
CA LYS A 25 -12.35 -3.56 3.69
C LYS A 25 -10.95 -3.88 4.17
N CYS A 26 -10.01 -4.11 3.27
CA CYS A 26 -8.65 -4.53 3.61
C CYS A 26 -7.57 -4.06 2.65
N PHE A 27 -6.37 -3.92 3.19
CA PHE A 27 -5.18 -3.56 2.45
C PHE A 27 -4.89 -4.57 1.33
N THR A 28 -5.03 -4.10 0.09
CA THR A 28 -4.98 -4.95 -1.11
C THR A 28 -3.80 -4.58 -1.99
N PRO A 29 -2.93 -5.55 -2.37
CA PRO A 29 -1.86 -5.30 -3.34
C PRO A 29 -2.41 -4.94 -4.71
N MET A 30 -2.06 -3.75 -5.21
CA MET A 30 -2.57 -3.22 -6.47
C MET A 30 -1.45 -2.63 -7.31
N ARG A 31 -1.60 -2.69 -8.64
CA ARG A 31 -0.84 -1.78 -9.51
C ARG A 31 -1.37 -0.38 -9.26
N VAL A 32 -0.46 0.59 -9.23
CA VAL A 32 -0.83 1.99 -9.09
C VAL A 32 -0.44 2.68 -10.39
N SER A 33 -1.35 3.43 -10.99
CA SER A 33 -1.05 4.26 -12.15
C SER A 33 -1.28 5.71 -11.79
N ILE A 34 -0.27 6.56 -11.93
CA ILE A 34 -0.33 8.00 -11.65
C ILE A 34 0.41 8.70 -12.79
N ASN A 35 -0.22 9.70 -13.42
CA ASN A 35 0.39 10.46 -14.54
C ASN A 35 0.97 9.56 -15.64
N ASP A 36 0.21 8.56 -16.10
CA ASP A 36 0.61 7.54 -17.10
C ASP A 36 1.80 6.65 -16.70
N GLN A 37 2.40 6.85 -15.53
CA GLN A 37 3.40 5.95 -14.96
C GLN A 37 2.70 4.79 -14.24
N ILE A 38 3.14 3.55 -14.51
CA ILE A 38 2.58 2.34 -13.90
C ILE A 38 3.59 1.75 -12.92
N PHE A 39 3.18 1.69 -11.66
CA PHE A 39 3.88 1.03 -10.58
C PHE A 39 3.33 -0.39 -10.42
N PRO A 40 4.19 -1.42 -10.50
CA PRO A 40 3.73 -2.80 -10.38
C PRO A 40 3.15 -3.06 -8.99
N ARG A 41 2.18 -3.97 -8.90
CA ARG A 41 1.73 -4.50 -7.60
C ARG A 41 2.91 -5.20 -6.92
N SER A 42 2.90 -5.27 -5.59
CA SER A 42 3.88 -6.04 -4.84
C SER A 42 4.02 -7.46 -5.40
N GLN A 43 5.19 -7.75 -5.96
CA GLN A 43 5.56 -9.09 -6.39
C GLN A 43 6.33 -9.74 -5.26
N LYS A 44 5.66 -10.44 -4.34
CA LYS A 44 6.17 -11.64 -3.65
C LYS A 44 5.21 -12.07 -2.54
N ASN A 45 4.97 -13.38 -2.52
CA ASN A 45 4.11 -14.16 -1.63
C ASN A 45 2.59 -14.11 -1.88
N SER A 46 2.13 -13.93 -3.11
CA SER A 46 0.86 -14.58 -3.45
C SER A 46 1.14 -16.05 -3.77
N ASP A 47 0.98 -16.87 -2.72
CA ASP A 47 0.38 -18.19 -2.84
C ASP A 47 1.22 -19.26 -3.55
N LYS A 48 1.70 -20.25 -2.77
CA LYS A 48 2.08 -21.58 -3.31
C LYS A 48 1.03 -22.00 -4.34
N GLU A 49 1.44 -22.52 -5.50
CA GLU A 49 0.58 -22.90 -6.64
C GLU A 49 -0.76 -23.56 -6.26
N SER A 50 -0.79 -24.33 -5.16
CA SER A 50 -1.99 -24.89 -4.53
C SER A 50 -3.15 -23.89 -4.26
N HIS A 51 -2.87 -22.62 -3.99
CA HIS A 51 -3.88 -21.58 -3.71
C HIS A 51 -4.30 -20.79 -4.97
N LYS A 52 -3.53 -20.87 -6.07
CA LYS A 52 -3.94 -20.32 -7.37
C LYS A 52 -5.08 -21.12 -7.98
N ILE A 53 -5.01 -22.45 -7.90
CA ILE A 53 -6.01 -23.35 -8.49
C ILE A 53 -7.41 -23.13 -7.85
N GLY A 54 -7.48 -22.88 -6.55
CA GLY A 54 -8.74 -22.57 -5.86
C GLY A 54 -9.33 -21.19 -6.18
N ARG A 55 -8.49 -20.20 -6.50
CA ARG A 55 -8.93 -18.83 -6.86
C ARG A 55 -9.37 -18.69 -8.30
N GLU A 56 -8.77 -19.44 -9.23
CA GLU A 56 -9.17 -19.45 -10.65
C GLU A 56 -10.52 -20.15 -10.87
N ILE A 57 -10.82 -21.20 -10.09
CA ILE A 57 -12.07 -21.97 -10.24
C ILE A 57 -13.29 -21.29 -9.57
N PHE A 58 -13.08 -20.37 -8.61
CA PHE A 58 -14.15 -19.69 -7.85
C PHE A 58 -14.23 -18.16 -8.02
N GLY A 59 -13.69 -17.60 -9.10
CA GLY A 59 -14.16 -16.31 -9.62
C GLY A 59 -13.79 -15.05 -8.84
N LEU A 60 -12.61 -14.98 -8.22
CA LEU A 60 -12.13 -13.74 -7.58
C LEU A 60 -11.25 -12.92 -8.54
N ALA A 61 -11.90 -12.09 -9.35
CA ALA A 61 -11.22 -11.01 -10.07
C ALA A 61 -11.08 -9.80 -9.12
N THR A 62 -10.11 -9.88 -8.21
CA THR A 62 -9.68 -8.70 -7.45
C THR A 62 -9.28 -7.58 -8.41
N PRO A 63 -9.61 -6.31 -8.11
CA PRO A 63 -9.14 -5.16 -8.86
C PRO A 63 -7.63 -5.26 -9.05
N GLU A 64 -7.17 -4.95 -10.25
CA GLU A 64 -5.77 -5.14 -10.60
C GLU A 64 -4.98 -3.84 -10.50
N THR A 65 -5.61 -2.74 -10.91
CA THR A 65 -4.99 -1.42 -11.00
C THR A 65 -5.89 -0.37 -10.38
N ILE A 66 -5.29 0.57 -9.66
CA ILE A 66 -5.92 1.83 -9.30
C ILE A 66 -5.19 2.95 -10.06
N GLU A 67 -5.94 3.72 -10.82
CA GLU A 67 -5.44 4.81 -11.65
C GLU A 67 -5.85 6.14 -11.02
N PHE A 68 -4.89 7.04 -10.87
CA PHE A 68 -5.07 8.42 -10.45
C PHE A 68 -4.78 9.30 -11.65
N ASN A 69 -5.79 10.05 -12.08
CA ASN A 69 -5.65 11.05 -13.12
C ASN A 69 -5.97 12.44 -12.55
N ASP A 70 -5.96 13.48 -13.38
CA ASP A 70 -6.09 14.86 -12.93
C ASP A 70 -7.38 15.20 -12.16
N THR A 71 -8.44 14.40 -12.28
CA THR A 71 -9.75 14.74 -11.68
C THR A 71 -10.45 13.58 -10.97
N GLU A 72 -9.97 12.35 -11.13
CA GLU A 72 -10.61 11.16 -10.59
C GLU A 72 -9.64 10.01 -10.34
N ILE A 73 -10.12 9.08 -9.53
CA ILE A 73 -9.53 7.81 -9.21
C ILE A 73 -10.38 6.74 -9.89
N ARG A 74 -9.77 5.82 -10.62
CA ARG A 74 -10.44 4.70 -11.27
C ARG A 74 -9.91 3.38 -10.74
N VAL A 75 -10.82 2.49 -10.40
CA VAL A 75 -10.52 1.10 -10.05
C VAL A 75 -10.72 0.26 -11.29
N ILE A 76 -9.68 -0.44 -11.73
CA ILE A 76 -9.65 -1.20 -12.99
C ILE A 76 -9.43 -2.68 -12.67
N ASP A 77 -10.28 -3.54 -13.23
CA ASP A 77 -10.17 -4.98 -13.08
C ASP A 77 -9.18 -5.64 -14.05
N LYS A 78 -9.02 -6.97 -13.93
CA LYS A 78 -8.11 -7.77 -14.77
C LYS A 78 -8.50 -7.77 -16.26
N ASP A 79 -9.76 -7.51 -16.58
CA ASP A 79 -10.27 -7.41 -17.95
C ASP A 79 -10.09 -5.98 -18.51
N LYS A 80 -9.36 -5.12 -17.78
CA LYS A 80 -9.13 -3.70 -18.09
C LYS A 80 -10.41 -2.88 -18.10
N LYS A 81 -11.46 -3.31 -17.40
CA LYS A 81 -12.70 -2.56 -17.26
C LYS A 81 -12.63 -1.68 -16.02
N VAL A 82 -13.06 -0.43 -16.16
CA VAL A 82 -13.29 0.46 -15.02
C VAL A 82 -14.51 -0.09 -14.26
N VAL A 83 -14.31 -0.46 -13.00
CA VAL A 83 -15.35 -1.03 -12.13
C VAL A 83 -15.83 -0.05 -11.05
N GLU A 84 -15.05 1.01 -10.77
CA GLU A 84 -15.46 2.12 -9.93
C GLU A 84 -14.69 3.39 -10.32
N THR A 85 -15.35 4.54 -10.22
CA THR A 85 -14.76 5.86 -10.43
C THR A 85 -15.16 6.77 -9.27
N THR A 86 -14.18 7.46 -8.71
CA THR A 86 -14.35 8.41 -7.60
C THR A 86 -13.71 9.72 -7.97
N LYS A 87 -14.42 10.83 -7.84
CA LYS A 87 -13.84 12.15 -8.15
C LYS A 87 -12.78 12.49 -7.11
N ALA A 88 -11.71 13.16 -7.52
CA ALA A 88 -10.70 13.67 -6.62
C ALA A 88 -11.30 14.60 -5.56
N THR A 89 -12.35 15.35 -5.92
CA THR A 89 -13.11 16.22 -5.00
C THR A 89 -13.86 15.48 -3.89
N ASP A 90 -14.09 14.18 -4.05
CA ASP A 90 -14.76 13.34 -3.03
C ASP A 90 -13.76 12.71 -2.05
N VAL A 91 -12.45 12.87 -2.31
CA VAL A 91 -11.37 12.42 -1.44
C VAL A 91 -11.12 13.46 -0.37
N GLN A 92 -11.21 13.04 0.88
CA GLN A 92 -11.05 13.89 2.05
C GLN A 92 -9.60 13.91 2.54
N TYR A 93 -8.94 12.74 2.52
CA TYR A 93 -7.56 12.60 2.94
C TYR A 93 -6.86 11.44 2.24
N ILE A 94 -5.52 11.51 2.22
CA ILE A 94 -4.63 10.40 1.90
C ILE A 94 -3.74 10.18 3.12
N GLN A 95 -3.81 8.98 3.69
CA GLN A 95 -2.95 8.59 4.80
C GLN A 95 -1.96 7.51 4.34
N PHE A 96 -0.67 7.82 4.47
CA PHE A 96 0.42 6.91 4.16
C PHE A 96 0.88 6.15 5.39
N GLY A 97 1.48 5.00 5.16
CA GLY A 97 2.10 4.18 6.19
C GLY A 97 2.85 3.01 5.60
N VAL A 98 3.28 2.10 6.48
CA VAL A 98 4.10 0.96 6.08
C VAL A 98 3.66 -0.30 6.80
N ILE A 99 3.56 -1.41 6.08
CA ILE A 99 3.44 -2.75 6.67
C ILE A 99 4.76 -3.49 6.49
N ARG A 100 5.27 -4.06 7.59
CA ARG A 100 6.37 -5.03 7.59
C ARG A 100 5.79 -6.42 7.40
N ARG A 101 6.24 -7.14 6.38
CA ARG A 101 5.88 -8.54 6.12
C ARG A 101 7.10 -9.43 6.31
N MET A 102 6.86 -10.62 6.87
CA MET A 102 7.86 -11.67 6.96
C MET A 102 7.68 -12.66 5.81
N THR A 103 8.74 -12.92 5.07
CA THR A 103 8.79 -14.06 4.14
C THR A 103 9.15 -15.33 4.90
N THR A 104 8.45 -16.43 4.60
CA THR A 104 8.80 -17.77 5.09
C THR A 104 9.42 -18.56 3.96
N TYR A 105 10.55 -18.10 3.42
CA TYR A 105 11.39 -18.98 2.59
C TYR A 105 12.18 -19.91 3.52
N MET A 106 12.14 -21.21 3.24
CA MET A 106 12.66 -22.31 4.08
C MET A 106 14.12 -22.20 4.54
N TRP A 107 14.90 -21.21 4.09
CA TRP A 107 16.34 -21.09 4.37
C TRP A 107 16.82 -19.69 4.76
N SER A 108 15.95 -18.66 4.72
CA SER A 108 16.28 -17.34 5.29
C SER A 108 14.99 -16.54 5.53
N PRO A 109 14.59 -16.30 6.79
CA PRO A 109 13.49 -15.38 7.07
C PRO A 109 13.92 -13.96 6.69
N GLY A 110 13.42 -13.47 5.55
CA GLY A 110 13.59 -12.07 5.14
C GLY A 110 12.38 -11.24 5.50
N PHE A 111 12.59 -10.01 5.97
CA PHE A 111 11.54 -9.00 6.06
C PHE A 111 11.48 -8.18 4.78
N TYR A 112 10.28 -7.71 4.44
CA TYR A 112 10.08 -6.70 3.41
C TYR A 112 8.99 -5.74 3.83
N TYR A 113 8.99 -4.57 3.20
CA TYR A 113 8.06 -3.49 3.50
C TYR A 113 7.15 -3.24 2.30
N GLU A 114 5.92 -2.86 2.58
CA GLU A 114 4.97 -2.37 1.58
C GLU A 114 4.41 -1.03 2.02
N LEU A 115 4.30 -0.10 1.08
CA LEU A 115 3.62 1.16 1.27
C LEU A 115 2.13 0.90 1.43
N THR A 116 1.56 1.38 2.54
CA THR A 116 0.12 1.43 2.74
C THR A 116 -0.39 2.80 2.34
N MET A 117 -1.47 2.84 1.56
CA MET A 117 -2.18 4.08 1.24
C MET A 117 -3.64 3.89 1.62
N THR A 118 -4.15 4.77 2.48
CA THR A 118 -5.57 4.88 2.78
C THR A 118 -6.10 6.13 2.12
N LEU A 119 -7.09 5.97 1.24
CA LEU A 119 -7.80 7.09 0.63
C LEU A 119 -9.15 7.22 1.29
N GLY A 120 -9.35 8.27 2.07
CA GLY A 120 -10.64 8.54 2.70
C GLY A 120 -11.59 9.23 1.75
N THR A 121 -12.78 8.68 1.55
CA THR A 121 -13.82 9.31 0.73
C THR A 121 -15.12 9.42 1.53
N SER A 122 -16.05 10.26 1.06
CA SER A 122 -17.41 10.34 1.63
C SER A 122 -18.18 9.01 1.61
N SER A 123 -17.80 8.09 0.71
CA SER A 123 -18.43 6.77 0.53
C SER A 123 -17.71 5.63 1.26
N GLY A 124 -16.66 5.94 2.01
CA GLY A 124 -15.79 4.97 2.65
C GLY A 124 -14.35 5.07 2.17
N ASN A 125 -13.48 4.21 2.71
CA ASN A 125 -12.04 4.29 2.46
C ASN A 125 -11.61 3.27 1.41
N TYR A 126 -10.55 3.57 0.66
CA TYR A 126 -9.76 2.57 -0.06
C TYR A 126 -8.50 2.23 0.73
N TYR A 127 -8.14 0.95 0.77
CA TYR A 127 -6.96 0.42 1.45
C TYR A 127 -6.05 -0.28 0.44
N LEU A 128 -4.96 0.39 0.08
CA LEU A 128 -4.09 -0.02 -1.01
C LEU A 128 -2.71 -0.40 -0.48
N LEU A 129 -2.11 -1.40 -1.11
CA LEU A 129 -0.71 -1.79 -0.89
C LEU A 129 0.07 -1.71 -2.19
N ASN A 130 1.27 -1.16 -2.11
CA ASN A 130 2.23 -1.22 -3.20
C ASN A 130 3.65 -1.48 -2.66
N GLY A 131 4.44 -2.23 -3.43
CA GLY A 131 5.83 -2.54 -3.06
C GLY A 131 6.83 -1.51 -3.57
N ASP A 132 6.41 -0.66 -4.51
CA ASP A 132 7.19 0.45 -5.01
C ASP A 132 6.86 1.71 -4.22
N PHE A 133 7.85 2.17 -3.48
CA PHE A 133 7.72 3.33 -2.62
C PHE A 133 7.81 4.66 -3.38
N ALA A 134 8.23 4.68 -4.66
CA ALA A 134 8.15 5.87 -5.50
C ALA A 134 6.71 6.36 -5.69
N VAL A 135 5.72 5.49 -5.46
CA VAL A 135 4.30 5.84 -5.40
C VAL A 135 4.03 6.93 -4.36
N TYR A 136 4.75 6.96 -3.24
CA TYR A 136 4.57 7.96 -2.19
C TYR A 136 4.73 9.39 -2.73
N GLU A 137 5.86 9.67 -3.39
CA GLU A 137 6.15 11.01 -3.92
C GLU A 137 5.15 11.43 -5.00
N GLN A 138 4.81 10.51 -5.91
CA GLN A 138 3.84 10.80 -6.97
C GLN A 138 2.44 11.04 -6.43
N LEU A 139 1.98 10.22 -5.48
CA LEU A 139 0.64 10.33 -4.92
C LEU A 139 0.51 11.52 -3.98
N LYS A 140 1.58 11.85 -3.24
CA LYS A 140 1.66 13.08 -2.44
C LYS A 140 1.53 14.31 -3.33
N ALA A 141 2.33 14.41 -4.39
CA ALA A 141 2.25 15.52 -5.34
C ALA A 141 0.87 15.61 -6.01
N TRP A 142 0.27 14.46 -6.36
CA TRP A 142 -1.10 14.40 -6.86
C TRP A 142 -2.10 14.94 -5.83
N GLY A 143 -2.05 14.47 -4.58
CA GLY A 143 -2.97 14.93 -3.53
C GLY A 143 -2.83 16.41 -3.21
N GLU A 144 -1.60 16.93 -3.16
CA GLU A 144 -1.32 18.36 -2.98
C GLU A 144 -1.91 19.20 -4.13
N LYS A 145 -1.78 18.75 -5.39
CA LYS A 145 -2.40 19.40 -6.56
C LYS A 145 -3.92 19.46 -6.45
N GLN A 146 -4.54 18.44 -5.86
CA GLN A 146 -5.99 18.37 -5.64
C GLN A 146 -6.45 19.05 -4.34
N ASN A 147 -5.53 19.62 -3.55
CA ASN A 147 -5.80 20.19 -2.24
C ASN A 147 -6.42 19.18 -1.26
N ILE A 148 -5.93 17.93 -1.29
CA ILE A 148 -6.34 16.84 -0.40
C ILE A 148 -5.43 16.83 0.84
N GLU A 149 -5.99 16.57 2.02
CA GLU A 149 -5.22 16.45 3.27
C GLU A 149 -4.27 15.23 3.20
N ILE A 150 -2.98 15.45 3.42
CA ILE A 150 -1.97 14.40 3.45
C ILE A 150 -1.56 14.11 4.89
N GLU A 151 -1.71 12.85 5.30
CA GLU A 151 -1.30 12.36 6.61
C GLU A 151 -0.13 11.37 6.45
N ASP A 152 1.01 11.67 7.08
CA ASP A 152 2.22 10.84 7.02
C ASP A 152 2.74 10.51 8.44
N PRO A 153 2.05 9.64 9.20
CA PRO A 153 2.46 9.23 10.56
C PRO A 153 3.90 8.72 10.67
N PHE A 154 4.42 8.15 9.57
CA PHE A 154 5.73 7.51 9.55
C PHE A 154 6.83 8.52 9.16
N GLU A 155 6.44 9.75 8.78
CA GLU A 155 7.30 10.79 8.22
C GLU A 155 8.12 10.23 7.05
N LEU A 156 7.45 9.52 6.13
CA LEU A 156 8.08 8.97 4.93
C LEU A 156 8.85 10.03 4.14
N ALA A 157 8.38 11.29 4.11
CA ALA A 157 9.13 12.41 3.52
C ALA A 157 10.55 12.56 4.07
N SER A 158 10.76 12.32 5.37
CA SER A 158 12.09 12.37 5.98
C SER A 158 12.98 11.22 5.49
N ILE A 159 12.38 10.04 5.27
CA ILE A 159 13.06 8.86 4.74
C ILE A 159 13.45 9.07 3.28
N THR A 160 12.56 9.68 2.49
CA THR A 160 12.83 9.98 1.08
C THR A 160 13.90 11.07 0.92
N THR A 161 13.91 12.05 1.82
CA THR A 161 14.93 13.12 1.86
C THR A 161 16.28 12.61 2.35
N ASP A 162 16.33 11.75 3.37
CA ASP A 162 17.59 11.15 3.86
C ASP A 162 18.18 10.14 2.86
N ALA A 163 17.35 9.48 2.04
CA ALA A 163 17.83 8.68 0.90
C ALA A 163 18.61 9.53 -0.12
N HIS A 164 18.31 10.84 -0.23
CA HIS A 164 19.14 11.76 -1.01
C HIS A 164 20.51 12.05 -0.38
N VAL A 165 20.68 11.88 0.94
CA VAL A 165 21.94 12.15 1.66
C VAL A 165 22.93 10.98 1.60
N PHE A 166 22.46 9.74 1.44
CA PHE A 166 23.31 8.54 1.38
C PHE A 166 23.64 8.04 -0.04
N GLY A 167 23.43 8.88 -1.07
CA GLY A 167 23.85 8.54 -2.43
C GLY A 167 23.00 7.44 -3.06
N ALA A 168 21.68 7.56 -2.98
CA ALA A 168 20.75 7.36 -4.10
C ALA A 168 19.33 7.53 -3.57
N GLY A 169 18.56 8.44 -4.18
CA GLY A 169 17.09 8.41 -4.16
C GLY A 169 16.54 7.19 -4.92
N ASP A 170 17.13 6.01 -4.70
CA ASP A 170 16.71 4.73 -5.24
C ASP A 170 15.79 4.05 -4.21
N PRO A 171 14.50 3.87 -4.54
CA PRO A 171 13.53 3.11 -3.75
C PRO A 171 14.03 1.72 -3.29
N SER A 172 15.03 1.14 -3.96
CA SER A 172 15.66 -0.13 -3.57
C SER A 172 16.39 -0.10 -2.22
N THR A 173 16.81 1.09 -1.75
CA THR A 173 17.54 1.28 -0.49
C THR A 173 16.62 1.51 0.72
N TRP A 174 15.32 1.72 0.48
CA TRP A 174 14.37 2.12 1.52
C TRP A 174 14.10 0.99 2.51
N GLY A 175 14.27 -0.28 2.12
CA GLY A 175 14.10 -1.41 3.05
C GLY A 175 15.01 -1.31 4.29
N THR A 176 16.28 -0.95 4.09
CA THR A 176 17.25 -0.79 5.18
C THR A 176 16.97 0.43 6.04
N LEU A 177 16.52 1.54 5.43
CA LEU A 177 16.14 2.76 6.16
C LEU A 177 14.84 2.53 6.96
N LEU A 178 13.88 1.83 6.38
CA LEU A 178 12.64 1.43 7.03
C LEU A 178 12.90 0.46 8.18
N ASP A 179 13.85 -0.47 8.09
CA ASP A 179 14.25 -1.28 9.26
C ASP A 179 14.71 -0.40 10.42
N LYS A 180 15.59 0.58 10.19
CA LYS A 180 16.06 1.52 11.23
C LYS A 180 14.93 2.39 11.79
N THR A 181 14.09 2.93 10.92
CA THR A 181 12.96 3.79 11.31
C THR A 181 11.87 2.99 12.02
N PHE A 182 11.58 1.76 11.58
CA PHE A 182 10.61 0.86 12.22
C PHE A 182 11.07 0.49 13.62
N ILE A 183 12.34 0.11 13.81
CA ILE A 183 12.91 -0.13 15.14
C ILE A 183 12.78 1.14 16.00
N THR A 184 13.12 2.32 15.47
CA THR A 184 13.13 3.55 16.28
C THR A 184 11.74 4.07 16.61
N LYS A 185 10.78 3.99 15.68
CA LYS A 185 9.44 4.59 15.82
C LYS A 185 8.39 3.58 16.28
N VAL A 186 8.39 2.35 15.76
CA VAL A 186 7.39 1.34 16.13
C VAL A 186 7.75 0.66 17.45
N ALA A 187 9.03 0.39 17.76
CA ALA A 187 9.39 -0.19 19.07
C ALA A 187 9.09 0.79 20.23
N LYS A 188 9.28 2.11 20.02
CA LYS A 188 8.94 3.13 21.02
C LYS A 188 7.44 3.27 21.28
N VAL A 189 6.59 3.03 20.27
CA VAL A 189 5.14 3.16 20.41
C VAL A 189 4.50 1.90 20.99
N ALA A 190 5.13 0.74 20.82
CA ALA A 190 4.53 -0.55 21.15
C ALA A 190 5.10 -1.25 22.40
N ASP A 191 6.10 -0.66 23.09
CA ASP A 191 6.80 -1.30 24.23
C ASP A 191 7.26 -2.73 23.88
N LEU A 192 7.58 -2.94 22.59
CA LEU A 192 8.01 -4.22 22.08
C LEU A 192 9.49 -4.38 22.43
N ASN A 193 9.76 -5.13 23.49
CA ASN A 193 11.10 -5.62 23.84
C ASN A 193 11.67 -6.43 22.68
N TYR A 194 12.37 -5.76 21.76
CA TYR A 194 13.30 -6.42 20.88
C TYR A 194 14.57 -6.71 21.70
N PRO A 195 15.06 -7.96 21.73
CA PRO A 195 16.38 -8.22 22.27
C PRO A 195 17.37 -7.40 21.45
N GLU A 196 18.13 -6.54 22.13
CA GLU A 196 19.23 -5.80 21.52
C GLU A 196 20.12 -6.79 20.77
N GLU A 197 20.51 -6.43 19.55
CA GLU A 197 21.43 -7.23 18.74
C GLU A 197 22.70 -7.50 19.55
N VAL A 198 23.07 -8.79 19.65
CA VAL A 198 24.33 -9.27 20.25
C VAL A 198 25.44 -9.26 19.21
#